data_AF-A0A519W9W0-F1
#
_entry.id   AF-A0A519W9W0-F1
#
_cell.length_a   1.000
_cell.length_b   1.000
_cell.length_c   1.000
_cell.angle_alpha   90.00
_cell.angle_beta   90.00
_cell.angle_gamma   90.00
#
_symmetry.space_group_name_H-M   'P 1'
#
loop_
_entity.id
_entity.type
_entity.pdbx_description
1 polymer ?
#
loop_
_entity_poly.entity_id
_entity_poly.type
_entity_poly.pdbx_seq_one_letter_code
_entity_poly.pdbx_strand_id
1 'polypeptide(L)'
;MSRKTVLLLISIFAICNAFTIKHKETVQNGFAVVELFTSEGCSSCPPADALVARIAQENKGRPVYILAYHVDYWDRLGWKDRFSDRTFSERQREYGKWLNLASVYTPQIVVNGSKEFIGSEEKTLRGVIKSSFAKAIGAKLEISISGRTGKTISLNYQTSQQTLGYHLRVALIT
;
A
#
# COMPACT_ATOMS: atom_id res chain seq x y z
N MET A 1 -16.19 -24.23 69.35
CA MET A 1 -15.27 -24.60 68.25
C MET A 1 -16.10 -24.87 67.00
N SER A 2 -16.16 -23.90 66.09
CA SER A 2 -16.94 -23.93 64.85
C SER A 2 -16.00 -24.29 63.70
N ARG A 3 -16.29 -25.38 62.96
CA ARG A 3 -15.63 -25.69 61.68
C ARG A 3 -16.56 -25.27 60.55
N LYS A 4 -16.23 -24.16 59.88
CA LYS A 4 -16.89 -23.74 58.64
C LYS A 4 -16.11 -24.32 57.46
N THR A 5 -16.70 -25.27 56.76
CA THR A 5 -16.18 -25.81 55.50
C THR A 5 -16.54 -24.84 54.38
N VAL A 6 -15.54 -24.25 53.73
CA VAL A 6 -15.71 -23.40 52.53
C VAL A 6 -15.39 -24.27 51.31
N LEU A 7 -16.41 -24.61 50.52
CA LEU A 7 -16.25 -25.21 49.20
C LEU A 7 -16.03 -24.08 48.18
N LEU A 8 -14.84 -24.01 47.59
CA LEU A 8 -14.51 -23.12 46.48
C LEU A 8 -14.75 -23.88 45.16
N LEU A 9 -15.89 -23.64 44.52
CA LEU A 9 -16.16 -24.13 43.16
C LEU A 9 -15.51 -23.16 42.16
N ILE A 10 -14.35 -23.55 41.63
CA ILE A 10 -13.71 -22.84 40.52
C ILE A 10 -14.45 -23.21 39.23
N SER A 11 -15.35 -22.32 38.78
CA SER A 11 -15.95 -22.42 37.45
C SER A 11 -14.88 -22.10 36.41
N ILE A 12 -14.51 -23.11 35.62
CA ILE A 12 -13.66 -22.98 34.43
C ILE A 12 -14.49 -22.22 33.38
N PHE A 13 -14.38 -20.89 33.39
CA PHE A 13 -14.84 -20.09 32.26
C PHE A 13 -13.83 -20.32 31.13
N ALA A 14 -14.24 -21.08 30.12
CA ALA A 14 -13.50 -21.25 28.88
C ALA A 14 -13.36 -19.87 28.21
N ILE A 15 -12.19 -19.24 28.41
CA ILE A 15 -11.81 -18.02 27.72
C ILE A 15 -11.56 -18.39 26.27
N CYS A 16 -12.59 -18.30 25.43
CA CYS A 16 -12.45 -18.19 23.99
C CYS A 16 -11.72 -16.87 23.70
N ASN A 17 -10.38 -16.91 23.71
CA ASN A 17 -9.53 -15.81 23.27
C ASN A 17 -9.70 -15.65 21.75
N ALA A 18 -10.79 -15.00 21.31
CA ALA A 18 -10.83 -14.35 20.01
C ALA A 18 -9.90 -13.14 20.07
N PHE A 19 -8.60 -13.39 19.88
CA PHE A 19 -7.57 -12.35 19.86
C PHE A 19 -7.80 -11.48 18.62
N THR A 20 -8.58 -10.42 18.77
CA THR A 20 -8.75 -9.41 17.73
C THR A 20 -7.50 -8.55 17.75
N ILE A 21 -6.57 -8.78 16.82
CA ILE A 21 -5.40 -7.90 16.65
C ILE A 21 -5.91 -6.54 16.14
N LYS A 22 -6.14 -5.60 17.05
CA LYS A 22 -6.34 -4.19 16.69
C LYS A 22 -4.96 -3.57 16.42
N HIS A 23 -4.49 -3.67 15.18
CA HIS A 23 -3.29 -2.95 14.75
C HIS A 23 -3.65 -1.47 14.52
N LYS A 24 -3.41 -0.63 15.54
CA LYS A 24 -3.69 0.81 15.47
C LYS A 24 -2.41 1.56 15.06
N GLU A 25 -2.07 1.49 13.78
CA GLU A 25 -1.04 2.34 13.18
C GLU A 25 -1.60 3.77 13.08
N THR A 26 -1.23 4.63 14.03
CA THR A 26 -1.61 6.06 13.96
C THR A 26 -0.46 6.79 13.28
N VAL A 27 -0.60 7.03 11.97
CA VAL A 27 0.33 7.84 11.20
C VAL A 27 0.13 9.30 11.62
N GLN A 28 0.89 9.74 12.63
CA GLN A 28 0.76 11.07 13.27
C GLN A 28 1.32 12.20 12.37
N ASN A 29 2.31 11.88 11.54
CA ASN A 29 2.92 12.74 10.53
C ASN A 29 2.54 12.16 9.15
N GLY A 30 2.56 12.93 8.04
CA GLY A 30 2.07 12.45 6.74
C GLY A 30 2.66 11.13 6.23
N PHE A 31 2.23 10.65 5.06
CA PHE A 31 2.74 9.41 4.46
C PHE A 31 3.05 9.60 2.98
N ALA A 32 3.84 8.70 2.42
CA ALA A 32 4.05 8.62 0.98
C ALA A 32 3.67 7.22 0.48
N VAL A 33 2.72 7.15 -0.44
CA VAL A 33 2.51 5.98 -1.31
C VAL A 33 3.21 6.26 -2.62
N VAL A 34 4.23 5.48 -2.94
CA VAL A 34 5.05 5.59 -4.15
C VAL A 34 4.70 4.43 -5.06
N GLU A 35 4.16 4.72 -6.22
CA GLU A 35 3.75 3.72 -7.21
C GLU A 35 4.65 3.84 -8.44
N LEU A 36 5.53 2.86 -8.63
CA LEU A 36 6.38 2.73 -9.80
C LEU A 36 5.67 1.89 -10.86
N PHE A 37 5.55 2.42 -12.07
CA PHE A 37 5.17 1.68 -13.27
C PHE A 37 6.45 1.35 -14.05
N THR A 38 6.70 0.07 -14.27
CA THR A 38 7.95 -0.49 -14.80
C THR A 38 7.68 -1.68 -15.72
N SER A 39 8.71 -2.26 -16.33
CA SER A 39 8.65 -3.54 -17.04
C SER A 39 10.06 -4.08 -17.25
N GLU A 40 10.25 -5.40 -17.17
CA GLU A 40 11.52 -6.05 -17.56
C GLU A 40 11.86 -5.80 -19.05
N GLY A 41 10.84 -5.61 -19.90
CA GLY A 41 11.02 -5.28 -21.33
C GLY A 41 11.43 -3.84 -21.61
N CYS A 42 11.49 -2.98 -20.59
CA CYS A 42 11.82 -1.56 -20.68
C CYS A 42 13.30 -1.32 -20.32
N SER A 43 14.13 -0.97 -21.31
CA SER A 43 15.58 -0.79 -21.10
C SER A 43 15.95 0.40 -20.20
N SER A 44 15.09 1.40 -20.09
CA SER A 44 15.28 2.57 -19.23
C SER A 44 14.78 2.37 -17.79
N CYS A 45 14.14 1.25 -17.48
CA CYS A 45 13.52 0.98 -16.19
C CYS A 45 14.48 0.54 -15.06
N PRO A 46 15.59 -0.20 -15.30
CA PRO A 46 16.45 -0.71 -14.22
C PRO A 46 16.97 0.34 -13.22
N PRO A 47 17.32 1.59 -13.62
CA PRO A 47 17.70 2.63 -12.67
C PRO A 47 16.58 3.03 -11.71
N ALA A 48 15.32 3.04 -12.17
CA ALA A 48 14.15 3.37 -11.34
C ALA A 48 13.83 2.23 -10.36
N ASP A 49 13.89 0.98 -10.82
CA ASP A 49 13.70 -0.20 -9.95
C ASP A 49 14.74 -0.22 -8.82
N ALA A 50 16.01 0.00 -9.16
CA ALA A 50 17.10 0.07 -8.18
C ALA A 50 16.94 1.24 -7.19
N LEU A 51 16.51 2.40 -7.68
CA LEU A 51 16.25 3.57 -6.83
C LEU A 51 15.11 3.28 -5.84
N VAL A 52 13.97 2.76 -6.31
CA VAL A 52 12.82 2.48 -5.46
C VAL A 52 13.14 1.39 -4.43
N ALA A 53 13.90 0.36 -4.80
CA ALA A 53 14.40 -0.64 -3.86
C ALA A 53 15.28 -0.01 -2.77
N ARG A 54 16.17 0.92 -3.13
CA ARG A 54 17.02 1.65 -2.17
C ARG A 54 16.19 2.52 -1.22
N ILE A 55 15.24 3.29 -1.76
CA ILE A 55 14.33 4.13 -0.95
C ILE A 55 13.52 3.28 0.02
N ALA A 56 13.08 2.08 -0.39
CA ALA A 56 12.39 1.15 0.50
C ALA A 56 13.26 0.74 1.70
N GLN A 57 14.54 0.41 1.46
CA GLN A 57 15.48 0.05 2.52
C GLN A 57 15.76 1.23 3.47
N GLU A 58 16.00 2.41 2.93
CA GLU A 58 16.29 3.63 3.69
C GLU A 58 15.10 4.12 4.53
N ASN A 59 13.87 3.76 4.15
CA ASN A 59 12.64 4.17 4.83
C ASN A 59 11.95 3.03 5.58
N LYS A 60 12.65 1.93 5.87
CA LYS A 60 12.14 0.87 6.75
C LYS A 60 11.64 1.45 8.07
N GLY A 61 10.42 1.09 8.46
CA GLY A 61 9.77 1.58 9.68
C GLY A 61 9.21 3.00 9.60
N ARG A 62 9.27 3.65 8.43
CA ARG A 62 8.64 4.95 8.17
C ARG A 62 7.37 4.74 7.32
N PRO A 63 6.39 5.66 7.34
CA PRO A 63 5.17 5.56 6.54
C PRO A 63 5.43 5.91 5.06
N VAL A 64 6.34 5.16 4.42
CA VAL A 64 6.64 5.17 2.98
C VAL A 64 6.27 3.80 2.43
N TYR A 65 5.18 3.74 1.69
CA TYR A 65 4.65 2.52 1.09
C TYR A 65 4.99 2.51 -0.38
N ILE A 66 5.63 1.44 -0.84
CA ILE A 66 6.13 1.34 -2.21
C ILE A 66 5.44 0.18 -2.91
N LEU A 67 4.98 0.43 -4.13
CA LEU A 67 4.35 -0.53 -5.02
C LEU A 67 5.04 -0.48 -6.38
N ALA A 68 5.39 -1.64 -6.92
CA ALA A 68 5.91 -1.76 -8.29
C ALA A 68 4.88 -2.50 -9.14
N TYR A 69 4.47 -1.88 -10.23
CA TYR A 69 3.47 -2.36 -11.17
C TYR A 69 4.12 -2.58 -12.52
N HIS A 70 4.21 -3.84 -12.92
CA HIS A 70 4.80 -4.23 -14.20
C HIS A 70 3.74 -4.11 -15.31
N VAL A 71 3.94 -3.20 -16.25
CA VAL A 71 2.96 -2.95 -17.32
C VAL A 71 3.15 -3.93 -18.48
N ASP A 72 2.04 -4.32 -19.10
CA ASP A 72 2.01 -5.36 -20.15
C ASP A 72 2.33 -4.84 -21.58
N TYR A 73 2.30 -3.53 -21.82
CA TYR A 73 2.40 -3.00 -23.19
C TYR A 73 3.81 -3.09 -23.81
N TRP A 74 4.82 -3.51 -23.04
CA TRP A 74 6.15 -3.88 -23.53
C TRP A 74 6.23 -5.32 -24.05
N ASP A 75 5.33 -6.21 -23.60
CA ASP A 75 5.39 -7.65 -23.93
C ASP A 75 5.27 -7.92 -25.43
N ARG A 76 4.64 -7.00 -26.16
CA ARG A 76 4.52 -7.04 -27.63
C ARG A 76 5.85 -6.95 -28.37
N LEU A 77 6.96 -6.62 -27.70
CA LEU A 77 8.29 -6.51 -28.30
C LEU A 77 9.09 -7.82 -28.26
N GLY A 78 8.52 -8.91 -27.75
CA GLY A 78 9.10 -10.26 -27.81
C GLY A 78 9.68 -10.78 -26.50
N TRP A 79 9.84 -9.93 -25.48
CA TRP A 79 10.08 -10.35 -24.10
C TRP A 79 8.82 -10.17 -23.28
N LYS A 80 8.27 -11.27 -22.75
CA LYS A 80 7.12 -11.21 -21.83
C LYS A 80 7.61 -11.13 -20.40
N ASP A 81 7.31 -10.02 -19.74
CA ASP A 81 7.58 -9.84 -18.33
C ASP A 81 6.62 -10.73 -17.50
N ARG A 82 7.17 -11.60 -16.66
CA ARG A 82 6.37 -12.56 -15.86
C ARG A 82 5.55 -11.90 -14.76
N PHE A 83 5.88 -10.66 -14.41
CA PHE A 83 5.18 -9.87 -13.40
C PHE A 83 4.17 -8.92 -14.03
N SER A 84 4.15 -8.80 -15.37
CA SER A 84 3.25 -7.90 -16.05
C SER A 84 1.79 -8.33 -15.92
N ASP A 85 0.91 -7.35 -15.80
CA ASP A 85 -0.53 -7.56 -15.83
C ASP A 85 -1.22 -6.38 -16.53
N ARG A 86 -2.25 -6.69 -17.32
CA ARG A 86 -3.05 -5.66 -18.00
C ARG A 86 -3.68 -4.67 -17.02
N THR A 87 -4.09 -5.13 -15.85
CA THR A 87 -4.69 -4.30 -14.79
C THR A 87 -3.71 -3.23 -14.29
N PHE A 88 -2.40 -3.48 -14.36
CA PHE A 88 -1.36 -2.52 -14.00
C PHE A 88 -1.23 -1.42 -15.06
N SER A 89 -1.29 -1.80 -16.34
CA SER A 89 -1.37 -0.83 -17.44
C SER A 89 -2.68 -0.02 -17.40
N GLU A 90 -3.79 -0.62 -16.99
CA GLU A 90 -5.07 0.08 -16.80
C GLU A 90 -4.97 1.10 -15.67
N ARG A 91 -4.40 0.72 -14.52
CA ARG A 91 -4.11 1.63 -13.41
C ARG A 91 -3.27 2.82 -13.85
N GLN A 92 -2.24 2.60 -14.67
CA GLN A 92 -1.42 3.69 -15.19
C GLN A 92 -2.22 4.62 -16.10
N ARG A 93 -3.08 4.06 -16.96
CA ARG A 93 -3.97 4.85 -17.85
C ARG A 93 -5.01 5.66 -17.07
N GLU A 94 -5.49 5.15 -15.93
CA GLU A 94 -6.34 5.94 -15.02
C GLU A 94 -5.59 7.19 -14.54
N TYR A 95 -4.33 7.04 -14.11
CA TYR A 95 -3.49 8.20 -13.79
C TYR A 95 -3.26 9.12 -14.97
N GLY A 96 -3.01 8.58 -16.17
CA GLY A 96 -2.88 9.37 -17.39
C GLY A 96 -4.08 10.28 -17.64
N LYS A 97 -5.30 9.78 -17.41
CA LYS A 97 -6.53 10.58 -17.49
C LYS A 97 -6.64 11.60 -16.36
N TRP A 98 -6.43 11.17 -15.11
CA TRP A 98 -6.61 12.03 -13.93
C TRP A 98 -5.60 13.17 -13.85
N LEU A 99 -4.37 12.93 -14.31
CA LEU A 99 -3.27 13.90 -14.30
C LEU A 99 -3.13 14.63 -15.65
N ASN A 100 -4.05 14.39 -16.59
CA ASN A 100 -4.09 15.01 -17.91
C ASN A 100 -2.76 14.86 -18.69
N LEU A 101 -2.20 13.64 -18.69
CA LEU A 101 -0.96 13.33 -19.40
C LEU A 101 -1.25 13.05 -20.87
N ALA A 102 -0.34 13.49 -21.76
CA ALA A 102 -0.45 13.20 -23.18
C ALA A 102 -0.39 11.69 -23.49
N SER A 103 0.41 10.93 -22.72
CA SER A 103 0.51 9.48 -22.81
C SER A 103 1.09 8.90 -21.53
N VAL A 104 0.91 7.58 -21.32
CA VAL A 104 1.58 6.83 -20.26
C VAL A 104 2.98 6.40 -20.74
N TYR A 105 3.93 6.30 -19.82
CA TYR A 105 5.33 5.99 -20.13
C TYR A 105 6.00 5.21 -19.00
N THR A 106 7.15 4.61 -19.25
CA THR A 106 7.96 3.93 -18.23
C THR A 106 9.44 4.34 -18.32
N PRO A 107 10.15 4.40 -17.19
CA PRO A 107 9.63 4.26 -15.84
C PRO A 107 8.88 5.53 -15.39
N GLN A 108 7.67 5.36 -14.84
CA GLN A 108 6.89 6.46 -14.26
C GLN A 108 6.68 6.20 -12.78
N ILE A 109 6.88 7.22 -11.95
CA ILE A 109 6.46 7.19 -10.55
C ILE A 109 5.26 8.11 -10.37
N VAL A 110 4.28 7.67 -9.58
CA VAL A 110 3.22 8.51 -9.02
C VAL A 110 3.29 8.46 -7.50
N VAL A 111 3.34 9.63 -6.84
CA VAL A 111 3.34 9.73 -5.37
C VAL A 111 2.02 10.30 -4.88
N ASN A 112 1.39 9.60 -3.93
CA ASN A 112 0.10 9.94 -3.32
C ASN A 112 -1.01 10.24 -4.34
N GLY A 113 -0.92 9.61 -5.52
CA GLY A 113 -1.88 9.76 -6.61
C GLY A 113 -1.94 11.12 -7.29
N SER A 114 -1.06 12.07 -6.95
CA SER A 114 -1.16 13.47 -7.42
C SER A 114 0.09 14.03 -8.09
N LYS A 115 1.27 13.49 -7.80
CA LYS A 115 2.52 13.97 -8.39
C LYS A 115 3.20 12.86 -9.18
N GLU A 116 3.37 13.06 -10.47
CA GLU A 116 4.05 12.12 -11.37
C GLU A 116 5.35 12.69 -11.95
N PHE A 117 6.29 11.81 -12.28
CA PHE A 117 7.60 12.13 -12.87
C PHE A 117 8.33 10.86 -13.33
N ILE A 118 9.44 11.03 -14.06
CA ILE A 118 10.32 9.94 -14.51
C ILE A 118 10.90 9.19 -13.31
N GLY A 119 10.70 7.88 -13.26
CA GLY A 119 10.99 7.08 -12.07
C GLY A 119 12.46 7.03 -11.65
N SER A 120 13.38 7.39 -12.54
CA SER A 120 14.83 7.46 -12.24
C SER A 120 15.29 8.79 -11.64
N GLU A 121 14.41 9.78 -11.46
CA GLU A 121 14.76 11.08 -10.88
C GLU A 121 14.85 11.04 -9.34
N GLU A 122 16.00 10.62 -8.82
CA GLU A 122 16.22 10.45 -7.37
C GLU A 122 15.95 11.73 -6.55
N LYS A 123 16.46 12.88 -7.01
CA LYS A 123 16.27 14.16 -6.32
C LYS A 123 14.79 14.51 -6.21
N THR A 124 14.03 14.28 -7.27
CA THR A 124 12.58 14.52 -7.33
C THR A 124 11.86 13.59 -6.36
N LEU A 125 12.12 12.27 -6.42
CA LEU A 125 11.49 11.29 -5.54
C LEU A 125 11.72 11.60 -4.06
N ARG A 126 12.97 11.84 -3.67
CA ARG A 126 13.33 12.18 -2.29
C ARG A 126 12.65 13.48 -1.82
N GLY A 127 12.62 14.49 -2.68
CA GLY A 127 11.94 15.75 -2.42
C GLY A 127 10.44 15.56 -2.16
N VAL A 128 9.76 14.82 -3.04
CA VAL A 128 8.32 14.57 -2.94
C VAL A 128 7.97 13.73 -1.70
N ILE A 129 8.78 12.71 -1.37
CA ILE A 129 8.61 11.94 -0.12
C ILE A 129 8.76 12.86 1.09
N LYS A 130 9.80 13.70 1.13
CA LYS A 130 10.02 14.65 2.22
C LYS A 130 8.84 15.60 2.39
N SER A 131 8.34 16.18 1.31
CA SER A 131 7.18 17.08 1.32
C SER A 131 5.89 16.37 1.74
N SER A 132 5.76 15.07 1.46
CA SER A 132 4.58 14.28 1.85
C SER A 132 4.43 14.17 3.36
N PHE A 133 5.54 14.16 4.12
CA PHE A 133 5.49 14.15 5.58
C PHE A 133 5.03 15.47 6.20
N ALA A 134 5.20 16.59 5.50
CA ALA A 134 4.77 17.90 5.96
C ALA A 134 3.28 18.18 5.69
N LYS A 135 2.62 17.33 4.88
CA LYS A 135 1.22 17.51 4.51
C LYS A 135 0.31 16.90 5.57
N ALA A 136 -0.66 17.68 6.05
CA ALA A 136 -1.67 17.21 6.98
C ALA A 136 -2.53 16.10 6.35
N ILE A 137 -2.85 15.08 7.14
CA ILE A 137 -3.71 13.97 6.72
C ILE A 137 -5.15 14.46 6.77
N GLY A 138 -5.76 14.67 5.60
CA GLY A 138 -7.13 15.18 5.48
C GLY A 138 -8.23 14.12 5.72
N ALA A 139 -7.87 12.84 5.77
CA ALA A 139 -8.81 11.73 5.89
C ALA A 139 -8.29 10.69 6.87
N LYS A 140 -9.09 10.34 7.87
CA LYS A 140 -8.79 9.20 8.74
C LYS A 140 -9.32 7.94 8.07
N LEU A 141 -8.47 6.92 7.93
CA LEU A 141 -8.85 5.58 7.50
C LEU A 141 -8.37 4.60 8.57
N GLU A 142 -9.31 3.91 9.20
CA GLU A 142 -9.03 2.82 10.13
C GLU A 142 -9.35 1.50 9.44
N ILE A 143 -8.42 0.55 9.47
CA ILE A 143 -8.57 -0.77 8.86
C ILE A 143 -8.37 -1.80 9.97
N SER A 144 -9.22 -2.83 10.00
CA SER A 144 -9.06 -3.97 10.89
C SER A 144 -9.30 -5.26 10.12
N ILE A 145 -8.48 -6.27 10.39
CA ILE A 145 -8.68 -7.62 9.86
C ILE A 145 -9.69 -8.31 10.77
N SER A 146 -10.86 -8.64 10.23
CA SER A 146 -11.95 -9.26 10.99
C SER A 146 -11.88 -10.80 11.00
N GLY A 147 -11.09 -11.39 10.11
CA GLY A 147 -10.79 -12.81 10.12
C GLY A 147 -10.09 -13.30 8.86
N ARG A 148 -9.62 -14.54 8.90
CA ARG A 148 -9.11 -15.27 7.74
C ARG A 148 -9.72 -16.65 7.71
N THR A 149 -10.28 -17.02 6.56
CA THR A 149 -10.85 -18.36 6.33
C THR A 149 -10.22 -18.92 5.06
N GLY A 150 -9.27 -19.86 5.23
CA GLY A 150 -8.48 -20.40 4.12
C GLY A 150 -7.69 -19.31 3.39
N LYS A 151 -8.04 -19.08 2.12
CA LYS A 151 -7.44 -18.07 1.24
C LYS A 151 -8.18 -16.72 1.27
N THR A 152 -9.27 -16.61 2.02
CA THR A 152 -10.06 -15.37 2.12
C THR A 152 -9.65 -14.58 3.37
N ILE A 153 -9.40 -13.28 3.19
CA ILE A 153 -9.16 -12.32 4.28
C ILE A 153 -10.35 -11.37 4.32
N SER A 154 -10.96 -11.25 5.49
CA SER A 154 -12.05 -10.29 5.74
C SER A 154 -11.48 -9.03 6.38
N LEU A 155 -11.80 -7.88 5.78
CA LEU A 155 -11.33 -6.56 6.20
C LEU A 155 -12.54 -5.68 6.50
N ASN A 156 -12.52 -5.04 7.67
CA ASN A 156 -13.43 -3.96 8.01
C ASN A 156 -12.67 -2.64 7.91
N TYR A 157 -13.29 -1.62 7.35
CA TYR A 157 -12.71 -0.28 7.30
C TYR A 157 -13.72 0.77 7.78
N GLN A 158 -13.20 1.84 8.37
CA GLN A 158 -13.95 3.03 8.74
C GLN A 158 -13.19 4.25 8.24
N THR A 159 -13.91 5.24 7.70
CA THR A 159 -13.29 6.48 7.27
C THR A 159 -14.10 7.69 7.71
N SER A 160 -13.40 8.79 7.97
CA SER A 160 -14.02 10.08 8.29
C SER A 160 -14.51 10.85 7.05
N GLN A 161 -14.25 10.34 5.85
CA GLN A 161 -14.62 10.97 4.56
C GLN A 161 -15.82 10.28 3.92
N GLN A 162 -16.54 11.01 3.07
CA GLN A 162 -17.55 10.39 2.20
C GLN A 162 -16.87 9.46 1.18
N THR A 163 -17.41 8.27 1.00
CA THR A 163 -16.84 7.26 0.08
C THR A 163 -17.32 7.40 -1.36
N LEU A 164 -18.36 8.22 -1.60
CA LEU A 164 -18.91 8.44 -2.93
C LEU A 164 -17.86 9.06 -3.84
N GLY A 165 -17.55 8.40 -4.97
CA GLY A 165 -16.50 8.81 -5.90
C GLY A 165 -15.09 8.35 -5.53
N TYR A 166 -14.91 7.61 -4.44
CA TYR A 166 -13.62 7.03 -4.03
C TYR A 166 -13.63 5.50 -4.16
N HIS A 167 -12.49 4.93 -4.51
CA HIS A 167 -12.28 3.49 -4.52
C HIS A 167 -11.39 3.08 -3.36
N LEU A 168 -11.84 2.13 -2.52
CA LEU A 168 -10.96 1.44 -1.61
C LEU A 168 -10.09 0.46 -2.41
N ARG A 169 -8.79 0.73 -2.47
CA ARG A 169 -7.82 -0.16 -3.12
C ARG A 169 -7.00 -0.89 -2.06
N VAL A 170 -6.87 -2.19 -2.26
CA VAL A 170 -6.06 -3.07 -1.42
C VAL A 170 -5.00 -3.69 -2.33
N ALA A 171 -3.73 -3.45 -2.01
CA ALA A 171 -2.61 -4.08 -2.69
C ALA A 171 -2.05 -5.21 -1.80
N LEU A 172 -2.01 -6.42 -2.34
CA LEU A 172 -1.33 -7.55 -1.71
C LEU A 172 0.10 -7.57 -2.23
N ILE A 173 1.06 -7.39 -1.31
CA ILE A 173 2.49 -7.42 -1.61
C ILE A 173 3.03 -8.74 -1.03
N THR A 174 3.69 -9.54 -1.86
CA THR A 174 4.27 -10.85 -1.48
C THR A 174 5.77 -10.86 -1.64
#